data_AF-A0A7S0G8N1-F1
#
_entry.id   AF-A0A7S0G8N1-F1
#
_cell.length_a   1.000
_cell.length_b   1.000
_cell.length_c   1.000
_cell.angle_alpha   90.00
_cell.angle_beta   90.00
_cell.angle_gamma   90.00
#
_symmetry.space_group_name_H-M   'P 1'
#
loop_
_entity.id
_entity.type
_entity.pdbx_description
1 polymer ?
#
loop_
_entity_poly.entity_id
_entity_poly.type
_entity_poly.pdbx_seq_one_letter_code
_entity_poly.pdbx_strand_id
1 'polypeptide(L)'
;GDVRRKDQWVKRRKGTFDRVLVDAPCSGVGSWRRKPDARRTWGYSKATNGGGDCEGKQRLEELLPFQQFILRRASKLVKPGGRLVYVTCSLLPQENEDQLRAFLKSDEGTDWDITPPSSSEFPVPFTAGPGGSSYLRLSPYQHGTDGFFAAVLTRQL
;
A
#
# COMPACT_ATOMS: atom_id res chain seq x y z
N GLY A 1 -11.13 -8.82 16.48
CA GLY A 1 -12.49 -8.44 16.02
C GLY A 1 -12.92 -9.39 14.93
N ASP A 2 -14.09 -10.02 15.08
CA ASP A 2 -14.55 -11.17 14.29
C ASP A 2 -14.53 -10.92 12.76
N VAL A 3 -13.72 -11.71 12.06
CA VAL A 3 -13.50 -11.66 10.61
C VAL A 3 -14.81 -11.98 9.86
N ARG A 4 -15.68 -12.85 10.42
CA ARG A 4 -16.92 -13.28 9.77
C ARG A 4 -17.92 -12.14 9.57
N ARG A 5 -18.02 -11.22 10.55
CA ARG A 5 -18.91 -10.06 10.48
C ARG A 5 -18.46 -9.05 9.42
N LYS A 6 -17.14 -8.86 9.25
CA LYS A 6 -16.57 -7.97 8.23
C LYS A 6 -16.80 -8.51 6.81
N ASP A 7 -16.82 -9.82 6.63
CA ASP A 7 -17.09 -10.47 5.32
C ASP A 7 -18.51 -10.21 4.82
N GLN A 8 -19.50 -10.29 5.71
CA GLN A 8 -20.89 -9.99 5.33
C GLN A 8 -21.08 -8.52 4.91
N TRP A 9 -20.37 -7.58 5.54
CA TRP A 9 -20.44 -6.17 5.18
C TRP A 9 -19.89 -5.92 3.77
N VAL A 10 -18.73 -6.51 3.45
CA VAL A 10 -18.12 -6.38 2.11
C VAL A 10 -19.03 -6.98 1.05
N LYS A 11 -19.60 -8.17 1.32
CA LYS A 11 -20.55 -8.82 0.40
C LYS A 11 -21.77 -7.94 0.12
N ARG A 12 -22.37 -7.33 1.14
CA ARG A 12 -23.55 -6.46 1.01
C ARG A 12 -23.29 -5.16 0.25
N ARG A 13 -22.03 -4.71 0.20
CA ARG A 13 -21.63 -3.44 -0.43
C ARG A 13 -20.74 -3.61 -1.65
N LYS A 14 -20.72 -4.81 -2.23
CA LYS A 14 -19.94 -5.12 -3.42
C LYS A 14 -20.34 -4.14 -4.54
N GLY A 15 -19.35 -3.44 -5.11
CA GLY A 15 -19.55 -2.49 -6.20
C GLY A 15 -20.53 -1.36 -5.88
N THR A 16 -20.47 -0.78 -4.68
CA THR A 16 -21.38 0.32 -4.28
C THR A 16 -20.68 1.66 -4.09
N PHE A 17 -19.35 1.70 -4.13
CA PHE A 17 -18.59 2.93 -3.94
C PHE A 17 -17.92 3.39 -5.23
N ASP A 18 -17.96 4.69 -5.46
CA ASP A 18 -17.29 5.33 -6.60
C ASP A 18 -15.78 5.48 -6.33
N ARG A 19 -15.39 5.69 -5.07
CA ARG A 19 -14.00 5.85 -4.63
C ARG A 19 -13.77 5.10 -3.32
N VAL A 20 -12.65 4.39 -3.20
CA VAL A 20 -12.22 3.69 -1.98
C VAL A 20 -10.77 4.04 -1.69
N LEU A 21 -10.47 4.41 -0.44
CA LEU A 21 -9.11 4.65 0.05
C LEU A 21 -8.67 3.48 0.93
N VAL A 22 -7.49 2.94 0.66
CA VAL A 22 -6.80 1.94 1.45
C VAL A 22 -5.54 2.57 2.00
N ASP A 23 -5.57 2.96 3.26
CA ASP A 23 -4.37 3.25 4.05
C ASP A 23 -3.91 1.95 4.70
N ALA A 24 -2.92 1.30 4.10
CA ALA A 24 -2.53 -0.04 4.47
C ALA A 24 -1.54 -0.04 5.64
N PRO A 25 -1.69 -0.95 6.62
CA PRO A 25 -0.70 -1.10 7.68
C PRO A 25 0.66 -1.44 7.06
N CYS A 26 1.66 -0.63 7.37
CA CYS A 26 2.97 -0.69 6.75
C CYS A 26 4.10 -0.81 7.80
N SER A 27 5.31 -1.17 7.37
CA SER A 27 6.51 -1.19 8.21
C SER A 27 6.83 0.17 8.85
N GLY A 28 6.41 1.26 8.20
CA GLY A 28 6.59 2.63 8.66
C GLY A 28 7.98 3.18 8.40
N VAL A 29 8.79 2.55 7.53
CA VAL A 29 10.17 3.01 7.26
C VAL A 29 10.25 4.43 6.75
N GLY A 30 9.20 4.92 6.06
CA GLY A 30 9.12 6.29 5.58
C GLY A 30 9.01 7.32 6.71
N SER A 31 8.58 6.90 7.91
CA SER A 31 8.41 7.77 9.08
C SER A 31 9.61 7.83 10.03
N TRP A 32 10.72 7.16 9.71
CA TRP A 32 11.89 7.07 10.59
C TRP A 32 12.51 8.43 10.96
N ARG A 33 12.38 9.43 10.09
CA ARG A 33 12.83 10.80 10.39
C ARG A 33 12.16 11.37 11.64
N ARG A 34 10.85 11.14 11.81
CA ARG A 34 10.07 11.60 12.98
C ARG A 34 10.13 10.62 14.15
N LYS A 35 10.46 9.35 13.92
CA LYS A 35 10.54 8.28 14.94
C LYS A 35 11.83 7.47 14.79
N PRO A 36 12.99 8.01 15.21
CA PRO A 36 14.29 7.35 15.03
C PRO A 36 14.41 6.02 15.78
N ASP A 37 13.63 5.81 16.84
CA ASP A 37 13.58 4.54 17.58
C ASP A 37 12.97 3.40 16.76
N ALA A 38 12.04 3.70 15.85
CA ALA A 38 11.44 2.72 14.96
C ALA A 38 12.48 2.12 13.97
N ARG A 39 13.52 2.89 13.64
CA ARG A 39 14.68 2.39 12.88
C ARG A 39 15.50 1.39 13.70
N ARG A 40 15.62 1.60 15.01
CA ARG A 40 16.38 0.68 15.89
C ARG A 40 15.65 -0.65 16.05
N THR A 41 14.33 -0.64 16.23
CA THR A 41 13.52 -1.87 16.30
C THR A 41 13.48 -2.65 14.99
N TRP A 42 13.73 -2.03 13.84
CA TRP A 42 13.84 -2.74 12.56
C TRP A 42 15.10 -3.62 12.47
N GLY A 43 16.21 -3.17 13.08
CA GLY A 43 17.53 -3.78 12.93
C GLY A 43 17.98 -4.72 14.04
N TYR A 44 17.29 -4.78 15.18
CA TYR A 44 17.69 -5.62 16.31
C TYR A 44 16.60 -6.65 16.62
N SER A 45 16.81 -7.89 16.17
CA SER A 45 16.25 -9.04 16.88
C SER A 45 17.24 -9.43 17.97
N LYS A 46 16.80 -9.45 19.23
CA LYS A 46 17.52 -10.25 20.23
C LYS A 46 17.17 -11.71 19.99
N ALA A 47 17.70 -12.29 18.92
CA ALA A 47 17.63 -13.73 18.70
C ALA A 47 18.40 -14.42 19.83
N THR A 48 17.69 -14.97 20.82
CA THR A 48 18.26 -15.77 21.90
C THR A 48 18.84 -17.11 21.41
N ASN A 49 18.75 -17.42 20.12
CA ASN A 49 19.27 -18.64 19.52
C ASN A 49 19.97 -18.36 18.17
N GLY A 50 21.21 -17.84 18.19
CA GLY A 50 22.25 -18.12 17.19
C GLY A 50 21.96 -18.02 15.68
N GLY A 51 20.96 -17.26 15.24
CA GLY A 51 20.61 -17.07 13.82
C GLY A 51 20.24 -15.61 13.54
N GLY A 52 20.86 -15.01 12.50
CA GLY A 52 20.78 -13.59 12.15
C GLY A 52 19.47 -13.13 11.51
N ASP A 53 18.33 -13.50 12.09
CA ASP A 53 17.02 -13.05 11.61
C ASP A 53 16.66 -11.69 12.22
N CYS A 54 16.39 -10.69 11.38
CA CYS A 54 16.02 -9.35 11.83
C CYS A 54 14.50 -9.24 12.07
N GLU A 55 14.09 -8.63 13.20
CA GLU A 55 12.67 -8.41 13.55
C GLU A 55 11.89 -7.68 12.44
N GLY A 56 12.57 -6.81 11.69
CA GLY A 56 11.99 -6.14 10.52
C GLY A 56 11.55 -7.09 9.40
N LYS A 57 12.30 -8.17 9.14
CA LYS A 57 11.98 -9.15 8.10
C LYS A 57 10.75 -9.99 8.49
N GLN A 58 10.72 -10.50 9.73
CA GLN A 58 9.56 -11.24 10.24
C GLN A 58 8.29 -10.36 10.23
N ARG A 59 8.42 -9.09 10.63
CA ARG A 59 7.31 -8.14 10.55
C ARG A 59 6.83 -7.90 9.12
N LEU A 60 7.74 -7.85 8.15
CA LEU A 60 7.37 -7.72 6.75
C LEU A 60 6.62 -8.96 6.27
N GLU A 61 7.09 -10.16 6.62
CA GLU A 61 6.44 -11.45 6.27
C GLU A 61 4.99 -11.53 6.77
N GLU A 62 4.66 -10.91 7.91
CA GLU A 62 3.29 -10.80 8.42
C GLU A 62 2.47 -9.71 7.71
N LEU A 63 3.08 -8.57 7.41
CA LEU A 63 2.40 -7.41 6.82
C LEU A 63 2.02 -7.62 5.35
N LEU A 64 2.89 -8.21 4.53
CA LEU A 64 2.66 -8.33 3.09
C LEU A 64 1.37 -9.12 2.76
N PRO A 65 1.11 -10.30 3.36
CA PRO A 65 -0.13 -11.03 3.12
C PRO A 65 -1.37 -10.25 3.60
N PHE A 66 -1.22 -9.48 4.69
CA PHE A 66 -2.32 -8.69 5.23
C PHE A 66 -2.64 -7.47 4.35
N GLN A 67 -1.64 -6.81 3.79
CA GLN A 67 -1.79 -5.75 2.79
C GLN A 67 -2.53 -6.27 1.55
N GLN A 68 -2.11 -7.42 1.00
CA GLN A 68 -2.82 -8.10 -0.09
C GLN A 68 -4.29 -8.38 0.26
N PHE A 69 -4.54 -8.92 1.45
CA PHE A 69 -5.89 -9.23 1.90
C PHE A 69 -6.78 -7.98 1.96
N ILE A 70 -6.28 -6.88 2.52
CA ILE A 70 -7.01 -5.62 2.58
C ILE A 70 -7.29 -5.09 1.17
N LEU A 71 -6.27 -5.06 0.30
CA LEU A 71 -6.38 -4.56 -1.07
C LEU A 71 -7.46 -5.32 -1.86
N ARG A 72 -7.42 -6.66 -1.84
CA ARG A 72 -8.41 -7.51 -2.53
C ARG A 72 -9.81 -7.39 -1.97
N ARG A 73 -9.96 -7.07 -0.68
CA ARG A 73 -11.27 -6.84 -0.08
C ARG A 73 -11.83 -5.47 -0.43
N ALA A 74 -10.97 -4.45 -0.42
CA ALA A 74 -11.33 -3.10 -0.78
C ALA A 74 -11.73 -2.99 -2.25
N SER A 75 -11.03 -3.70 -3.16
CA SER A 75 -11.35 -3.69 -4.59
C SER A 75 -12.79 -4.15 -4.86
N LYS A 76 -13.30 -5.13 -4.12
CA LYS A 76 -14.68 -5.65 -4.25
C LYS A 76 -15.75 -4.59 -3.98
N LEU A 77 -15.44 -3.53 -3.24
CA LEU A 77 -16.37 -2.46 -2.89
C LEU A 77 -16.56 -1.45 -4.02
N VAL A 78 -15.62 -1.39 -4.96
CA VAL A 78 -15.56 -0.35 -5.99
C VAL A 78 -16.44 -0.74 -7.19
N LYS A 79 -17.27 0.21 -7.63
CA LYS A 79 -18.09 0.07 -8.85
C LYS A 79 -17.19 -0.06 -10.10
N PRO A 80 -17.66 -0.69 -11.19
CA PRO A 80 -17.06 -0.47 -12.52
C PRO A 80 -16.95 1.04 -12.81
N GLY A 81 -15.82 1.47 -13.38
CA GLY A 81 -15.47 2.89 -13.58
C GLY A 81 -15.08 3.65 -12.30
N GLY A 82 -15.14 3.02 -11.14
CA GLY A 82 -14.70 3.58 -9.86
C GLY A 82 -13.19 3.54 -9.68
N ARG A 83 -12.68 4.21 -8.62
CA ARG A 83 -11.25 4.23 -8.30
C ARG A 83 -10.95 3.69 -6.90
N LEU A 84 -9.81 3.03 -6.76
CA LEU A 84 -9.21 2.65 -5.49
C LEU A 84 -7.87 3.37 -5.34
N VAL A 85 -7.64 4.00 -4.19
CA VAL A 85 -6.37 4.62 -3.85
C VAL A 85 -5.68 3.77 -2.79
N TYR A 86 -4.51 3.23 -3.11
CA TYR A 86 -3.68 2.47 -2.18
C TYR A 86 -2.56 3.37 -1.65
N VAL A 87 -2.40 3.44 -0.34
CA VAL A 87 -1.44 4.33 0.33
C VAL A 87 -0.66 3.55 1.38
N THR A 88 0.64 3.82 1.47
CA THR A 88 1.47 3.36 2.58
C THR A 88 2.40 4.48 3.07
N CYS A 89 2.82 4.32 4.32
CA CYS A 89 3.87 5.08 4.98
C CYS A 89 5.28 4.51 4.79
N SER A 90 5.49 3.71 3.73
CA SER A 90 6.71 2.95 3.47
C SER A 90 7.34 3.32 2.12
N LEU A 91 8.65 3.18 2.04
CA LEU A 91 9.42 3.32 0.79
C LEU A 91 9.85 1.96 0.21
N LEU A 92 9.50 0.86 0.87
CA LEU A 92 9.88 -0.50 0.45
C LEU A 92 9.04 -0.95 -0.76
N PRO A 93 9.65 -1.38 -1.87
CA PRO A 93 8.91 -1.87 -3.03
C PRO A 93 7.99 -3.05 -2.72
N GLN A 94 8.37 -3.89 -1.77
CA GLN A 94 7.62 -5.06 -1.34
C GLN A 94 6.23 -4.71 -0.80
N GLU A 95 6.09 -3.55 -0.16
CA GLU A 95 4.83 -3.05 0.41
C GLU A 95 4.04 -2.16 -0.57
N ASN A 96 4.65 -1.84 -1.71
CA ASN A 96 4.20 -0.82 -2.65
C ASN A 96 3.99 -1.42 -4.04
N GLU A 97 4.93 -1.24 -4.95
CA GLU A 97 4.83 -1.66 -6.34
C GLU A 97 4.62 -3.18 -6.48
N ASP A 98 5.22 -3.99 -5.62
CA ASP A 98 5.06 -5.44 -5.65
C ASP A 98 3.67 -5.88 -5.19
N GLN A 99 3.06 -5.18 -4.22
CA GLN A 99 1.68 -5.44 -3.80
C GLN A 99 0.69 -5.18 -4.94
N LEU A 100 0.87 -4.05 -5.64
CA LEU A 100 0.01 -3.71 -6.77
C LEU A 100 0.21 -4.68 -7.93
N ARG A 101 1.46 -5.04 -8.25
CA ARG A 101 1.77 -6.02 -9.29
C ARG A 101 1.18 -7.40 -8.98
N ALA A 102 1.24 -7.83 -7.73
CA ALA A 102 0.64 -9.09 -7.30
C ALA A 102 -0.89 -9.05 -7.39
N PHE A 103 -1.52 -7.92 -7.04
CA PHE A 103 -2.96 -7.74 -7.17
C PHE A 103 -3.42 -7.74 -8.62
N LEU A 104 -2.78 -6.97 -9.51
CA LEU A 104 -3.15 -6.89 -10.94
C LEU A 104 -2.99 -8.24 -11.67
N LYS A 105 -2.12 -9.13 -11.16
CA LYS A 105 -1.95 -10.50 -11.66
C LYS A 105 -2.92 -11.51 -11.07
N SER A 106 -3.72 -11.15 -10.07
CA SER A 106 -4.72 -12.05 -9.48
C SER A 106 -6.04 -11.97 -10.24
N ASP A 107 -6.88 -12.99 -10.07
CA ASP A 107 -8.21 -13.04 -10.71
C ASP A 107 -9.08 -11.83 -10.36
N GLU A 108 -8.90 -11.22 -9.18
CA GLU A 108 -9.64 -10.02 -8.79
C GLU A 108 -9.09 -8.72 -9.35
N GLY A 109 -7.88 -8.75 -9.91
CA GLY A 109 -7.18 -7.60 -10.48
C GLY A 109 -7.28 -7.48 -11.99
N THR A 110 -7.88 -8.45 -12.69
CA THR A 110 -7.95 -8.47 -14.16
C THR A 110 -8.68 -7.27 -14.75
N ASP A 111 -9.66 -6.73 -14.03
CA ASP A 111 -10.47 -5.59 -14.46
C ASP A 111 -9.93 -4.26 -13.92
N TRP A 112 -8.64 -4.22 -13.53
CA TRP A 112 -8.03 -3.06 -12.90
C TRP A 112 -6.80 -2.61 -13.66
N ASP A 113 -6.63 -1.29 -13.74
CA ASP A 113 -5.41 -0.67 -14.24
C ASP A 113 -4.92 0.41 -13.29
N ILE A 114 -3.62 0.65 -13.30
CA ILE A 114 -3.04 1.79 -12.60
C ILE A 114 -3.28 3.04 -13.44
N THR A 115 -3.92 4.02 -12.83
CA THR A 115 -4.13 5.33 -13.43
C THR A 115 -3.02 6.26 -12.94
N PRO A 116 -2.11 6.70 -13.83
CA PRO A 116 -1.14 7.73 -13.46
C PRO A 116 -1.91 8.97 -13.01
N PRO A 117 -1.55 9.56 -11.86
CA PRO A 117 -2.26 10.73 -11.39
C PRO A 117 -1.92 11.94 -12.28
N SER A 118 -2.94 12.69 -12.69
CA SER A 118 -2.74 13.89 -13.50
C SER A 118 -2.31 15.07 -12.62
N SER A 119 -1.55 16.00 -13.21
CA SER A 119 -1.18 17.26 -12.55
C SER A 119 -2.38 18.16 -12.22
N SER A 120 -3.52 17.95 -12.87
CA SER A 120 -4.76 18.68 -12.58
C SER A 120 -5.52 18.14 -11.35
N GLU A 121 -5.34 16.86 -11.02
CA GLU A 121 -6.02 16.22 -9.89
C GLU A 121 -5.25 16.39 -8.57
N PHE A 122 -3.95 16.72 -8.61
CA PHE A 122 -3.15 16.94 -7.40
C PHE A 122 -2.22 18.16 -7.51
N PRO A 123 -2.19 19.03 -6.47
CA PRO A 123 -1.45 20.29 -6.49
C PRO A 123 0.06 20.14 -6.22
N VAL A 124 0.55 18.92 -5.97
CA VAL A 124 1.98 18.66 -5.76
C VAL A 124 2.58 18.07 -7.04
N PRO A 125 3.77 18.53 -7.48
CA PRO A 125 4.42 17.94 -8.63
C PRO A 125 4.70 16.48 -8.31
N PHE A 126 3.95 15.58 -8.96
CA PHE A 126 4.31 14.18 -9.00
C PHE A 126 5.70 14.12 -9.62
N THR A 127 6.71 13.89 -8.79
CA THR A 127 7.87 13.19 -9.30
C THR A 127 7.35 11.80 -9.60
N ALA A 128 6.89 11.61 -10.84
CA ALA A 128 6.87 10.30 -11.45
C ALA A 128 8.20 9.69 -11.05
N GLY A 129 8.16 8.57 -10.32
CA GLY A 129 9.37 7.93 -9.83
C GLY A 129 10.34 7.72 -11.01
N PRO A 130 11.65 7.51 -10.74
CA PRO A 130 12.65 7.37 -11.78
C PRO A 130 12.13 6.51 -12.95
N GLY A 131 11.97 7.11 -14.14
CA GLY A 131 11.40 6.44 -15.31
C GLY A 131 9.92 6.72 -15.64
N GLY A 132 9.27 7.73 -15.05
CA GLY A 132 7.90 8.09 -15.42
C GLY A 132 6.82 7.24 -14.74
N SER A 133 7.06 6.78 -13.51
CA SER A 133 6.18 5.81 -12.86
C SER A 133 4.77 6.34 -12.59
N SER A 134 3.78 5.46 -12.76
CA SER A 134 2.34 5.73 -12.56
C SER A 134 1.92 5.89 -11.09
N TYR A 135 2.85 6.20 -10.18
CA TYR A 135 2.65 6.22 -8.73
C TYR A 135 3.19 7.50 -8.09
N LEU A 136 2.64 7.86 -6.93
CA LEU A 136 3.18 8.87 -6.04
C LEU A 136 4.24 8.26 -5.13
N ARG A 137 5.41 8.88 -5.08
CA ARG A 137 6.41 8.61 -4.04
C ARG A 137 6.91 9.93 -3.45
N LEU A 138 6.64 10.13 -2.17
CA LEU A 138 7.23 11.20 -1.39
C LEU A 138 8.43 10.63 -0.64
N SER A 139 9.50 11.40 -0.56
CA SER A 139 10.71 11.02 0.15
C SER A 139 11.23 12.20 0.96
N PRO A 140 11.81 11.97 2.15
CA PRO A 140 12.34 13.07 2.95
C PRO A 140 13.43 13.87 2.26
N TYR A 141 14.25 13.18 1.46
CA TYR A 141 15.35 13.81 0.73
C TYR A 141 14.86 14.78 -0.34
N GLN A 142 13.82 14.42 -1.10
CA GLN A 142 13.36 15.23 -2.23
C GLN A 142 12.29 16.24 -1.86
N HIS A 143 11.49 15.98 -0.82
CA HIS A 143 10.26 16.72 -0.55
C HIS A 143 10.20 17.35 0.86
N GLY A 144 11.19 17.10 1.72
CA GLY A 144 11.19 17.63 3.09
C GLY A 144 10.08 17.06 3.99
N THR A 145 9.35 16.04 3.53
CA THR A 145 8.27 15.35 4.24
C THR A 145 8.71 13.96 4.74
N ASP A 146 7.78 13.15 5.22
CA ASP A 146 8.04 11.72 5.44
C ASP A 146 7.94 10.93 4.14
N GLY A 147 8.48 9.71 4.14
CA GLY A 147 8.35 8.78 3.02
C GLY A 147 6.93 8.22 2.92
N PHE A 148 6.26 8.48 1.80
CA PHE A 148 4.94 7.93 1.50
C PHE A 148 4.89 7.38 0.09
N PHE A 149 4.04 6.40 -0.11
CA PHE A 149 3.68 5.87 -1.41
C PHE A 149 2.17 5.94 -1.60
N ALA A 150 1.73 6.32 -2.80
CA ALA A 150 0.33 6.19 -3.18
C ALA A 150 0.17 5.77 -4.64
N ALA A 151 -0.86 5.00 -4.92
CA ALA A 151 -1.24 4.60 -6.27
C ALA A 151 -2.74 4.70 -6.45
N VAL A 152 -3.16 5.15 -7.63
CA VAL A 152 -4.56 5.17 -8.02
C VAL A 152 -4.79 4.03 -9.01
N LEU A 153 -5.75 3.18 -8.70
CA LEU A 153 -6.22 2.12 -9.57
C LEU A 153 -7.64 2.45 -10.02
N THR A 154 -7.93 2.25 -11.28
CA THR A 154 -9.28 2.38 -11.84
C THR A 154 -9.80 1.00 -12.19
N ARG A 155 -11.04 0.73 -11.80
CA ARG A 155 -11.75 -0.47 -12.22
C ARG A 155 -12.37 -0.19 -13.58
N GLN A 156 -12.12 -1.06 -14.55
CA GLN A 156 -12.67 -0.94 -15.90
C GLN A 156 -14.20 -1.08 -15.90
N LEU A 157 -14.85 -0.53 -16.93
CA LEU A 157 -16.31 -0.54 -17.12
C LEU A 157 -16.83 -1.91 -17.55
#